data_AF-A0A9Q3YV92-F1
#
_entry.id   AF-A0A9Q3YV92-F1
#
_cell.length_a   1.000
_cell.length_b   1.000
_cell.length_c   1.000
_cell.angle_alpha   90.00
_cell.angle_beta   90.00
_cell.angle_gamma   90.00
#
_symmetry.space_group_name_H-M   'P 1'
#
loop_
_entity.id
_entity.type
_entity.pdbx_description
1 polymer ?
#
loop_
_entity_poly.entity_id
_entity_poly.type
_entity_poly.pdbx_seq_one_letter_code
_entity_poly.pdbx_strand_id
1 'polypeptide(L)' 'MKRERKIYDPTFKTKAVQLSNERTNISELARELGIAVTLLYKWRKEYEEFGAGSFPGNGNLKLTPE' A
#
# COMPACT_ATOMS: atom_id res chain seq x y z
N MET A 1 4.64 23.84 4.13
CA MET A 1 5.65 22.80 3.86
C MET A 1 4.98 21.67 3.07
N LYS A 2 5.42 21.38 1.84
CA LYS A 2 4.91 20.23 1.06
C LYS A 2 5.43 18.96 1.73
N ARG A 3 4.53 18.12 2.26
CA ARG A 3 4.91 16.77 2.72
C ARG A 3 5.33 15.98 1.48
N GLU A 4 6.61 15.65 1.40
CA GLU A 4 7.14 14.77 0.34
C GLU A 4 6.42 13.43 0.43
N ARG A 5 5.70 13.10 -0.65
CA ARG A 5 4.99 11.82 -0.75
C ARG A 5 6.03 10.74 -1.04
N LYS A 6 6.31 9.88 -0.06
CA LYS A 6 7.08 8.66 -0.31
C LYS A 6 6.31 7.81 -1.33
N ILE A 7 6.93 7.61 -2.49
CA ILE A 7 6.41 6.71 -3.53
C ILE A 7 6.83 5.30 -3.12
N TYR A 8 5.83 4.45 -2.87
CA TYR A 8 6.05 3.04 -2.57
C TYR A 8 5.66 2.21 -3.77
N ASP A 9 6.46 1.18 -4.02
CA ASP A 9 6.22 0.29 -5.12
C ASP A 9 4.85 -0.41 -4.94
N PRO A 10 3.99 -0.44 -5.95
CA PRO A 10 2.70 -1.14 -5.87
C PRO A 10 2.84 -2.62 -5.50
N THR A 11 3.87 -3.32 -5.99
CA THR A 11 4.15 -4.70 -5.57
C THR A 11 4.51 -4.77 -4.09
N PHE A 12 5.22 -3.76 -3.58
CA PHE A 12 5.52 -3.64 -2.15
C PHE A 12 4.24 -3.40 -1.33
N LYS A 13 3.35 -2.53 -1.77
CA LYS A 13 2.05 -2.28 -1.11
C LYS A 13 1.19 -3.54 -1.04
N THR A 14 1.06 -4.26 -2.16
CA THR A 14 0.30 -5.52 -2.20
C THR A 14 0.88 -6.55 -1.25
N LYS A 15 2.21 -6.77 -1.28
CA LYS A 15 2.87 -7.70 -0.36
C LYS A 15 2.68 -7.29 1.09
N ALA A 16 2.83 -6.01 1.42
CA ALA A 16 2.64 -5.51 2.78
C ALA A 16 1.21 -5.76 3.28
N VAL A 17 0.20 -5.53 2.43
CA VAL A 17 -1.20 -5.81 2.77
C VAL A 17 -1.48 -7.31 2.90
N GLN A 18 -0.93 -8.12 2.02
CA GLN A 18 -1.08 -9.58 2.05
C GLN A 18 -0.47 -10.16 3.34
N LEU A 19 0.75 -9.75 3.69
CA LEU A 19 1.39 -10.06 4.98
C LEU A 19 0.56 -9.58 6.17
N SER A 20 -0.09 -8.41 6.07
CA SER A 20 -0.96 -7.89 7.12
C SER A 20 -2.30 -8.64 7.26
N ASN A 21 -2.67 -9.45 6.28
CA ASN A 21 -3.82 -10.35 6.38
C ASN A 21 -3.43 -11.71 6.97
N GLU A 22 -2.23 -12.21 6.67
CA GLU A 22 -1.70 -13.42 7.30
C GLU A 22 -1.28 -13.20 8.76
N ARG A 23 -0.85 -12.00 9.12
CA ARG A 23 -0.42 -11.65 10.48
C ARG A 23 -1.35 -10.62 11.11
N THR A 24 -1.73 -10.83 12.37
CA THR A 24 -2.55 -9.87 13.13
C THR A 24 -1.76 -8.64 13.61
N ASN A 25 -0.42 -8.72 13.70
CA ASN A 25 0.45 -7.64 14.18
C ASN A 25 0.87 -6.65 13.07
N ILE A 26 -0.07 -5.80 12.67
CA ILE A 26 0.15 -4.73 11.67
C ILE A 26 1.21 -3.72 12.15
N SER A 27 1.22 -3.39 13.45
CA SER A 27 2.17 -2.43 14.03
C SER A 27 3.63 -2.91 13.96
N GLU A 28 3.87 -4.19 14.24
CA GLU A 28 5.22 -4.76 14.10
C GLU A 28 5.62 -4.84 12.65
N LEU A 29 4.72 -5.36 11.78
CA LEU A 29 4.97 -5.45 10.35
C LEU A 29 5.30 -4.09 9.74
N ALA A 30 4.58 -3.02 10.11
CA ALA A 30 4.88 -1.67 9.66
C ALA A 30 6.27 -1.22 10.10
N ARG A 31 6.69 -1.57 11.32
CA ARG A 31 8.01 -1.23 11.87
C ARG A 31 9.13 -2.01 11.18
N GLU A 32 8.91 -3.29 10.89
CA GLU A 32 9.83 -4.13 10.09
C GLU A 32 9.98 -3.63 8.66
N LEU A 33 8.87 -3.24 8.03
CA LEU A 33 8.84 -2.70 6.67
C LEU A 33 9.31 -1.23 6.59
N GLY A 34 9.55 -0.57 7.73
CA GLY A 34 9.95 0.84 7.78
C GLY A 34 8.88 1.81 7.28
N ILE A 35 7.60 1.44 7.37
CA ILE A 35 6.46 2.28 6.98
C ILE A 35 5.64 2.72 8.19
N ALA A 36 4.85 3.76 8.02
CA ALA A 36 3.90 4.16 9.05
C ALA A 36 2.77 3.14 9.14
N VAL A 37 2.41 2.71 10.36
CA VAL A 37 1.30 1.76 10.56
C VAL A 37 -0.02 2.31 9.99
N THR A 38 -0.24 3.63 10.10
CA THR A 38 -1.40 4.32 9.54
C THR A 38 -1.48 4.21 8.02
N LEU A 39 -0.35 4.10 7.33
CA LEU A 39 -0.29 3.89 5.89
C LEU A 39 -0.67 2.45 5.53
N LEU A 40 -0.21 1.49 6.32
CA LEU A 40 -0.54 0.08 6.14
C LEU A 40 -2.05 -0.19 6.36
N TYR A 41 -2.66 0.46 7.36
CA TYR A 41 -4.12 0.42 7.54
C TYR A 41 -4.88 0.99 6.35
N LYS A 42 -4.39 2.10 5.78
CA LYS A 42 -4.98 2.70 4.57
C LYS A 42 -4.92 1.74 3.40
N TRP A 43 -3.75 1.17 3.14
CA TRP A 43 -3.55 0.19 2.07
C TRP A 43 -4.40 -1.06 2.28
N ARG A 44 -4.56 -1.54 3.51
CA ARG A 44 -5.43 -2.67 3.79
C ARG A 44 -6.87 -2.37 3.41
N LYS A 45 -7.37 -1.19 3.78
CA LYS A 45 -8.72 -0.75 3.41
C LYS A 45 -8.88 -0.59 1.90
N GLU A 46 -7.93 0.08 1.24
CA GLU A 46 -7.94 0.23 -0.22
C GLU A 46 -7.92 -1.15 -0.91
N TYR A 47 -7.13 -2.10 -0.42
CA TYR A 47 -7.09 -3.46 -0.94
C TYR A 47 -8.38 -4.26 -0.67
N GLU A 48 -9.08 -3.98 0.42
CA GLU A 48 -10.40 -4.59 0.69
C GLU A 48 -11.46 -4.03 -0.27
N GLU A 49 -11.39 -2.74 -0.58
CA GLU A 49 -12.34 -2.06 -1.48
C GLU A 49 -12.07 -2.34 -2.97
N PHE A 50 -10.81 -2.42 -3.38
CA PHE A 50 -10.38 -2.52 -4.79
C PHE A 50 -9.62 -3.82 -5.15
N GLY A 51 -9.31 -4.66 -4.16
CA GLY A 51 -8.64 -5.96 -4.34
C GLY A 51 -7.23 -5.85 -4.91
N ALA A 52 -6.83 -6.86 -5.70
CA ALA A 52 -5.55 -6.90 -6.40
C ALA A 52 -5.36 -5.76 -7.43
N GLY A 53 -6.42 -5.03 -7.79
CA GLY A 53 -6.37 -3.83 -8.63
C GLY A 53 -6.07 -2.54 -7.87
N SER A 54 -6.01 -2.60 -6.53
CA SER A 54 -5.88 -1.42 -5.66
C SER A 54 -4.53 -0.69 -5.78
N PHE A 55 -3.49 -1.38 -6.23
CA PHE A 55 -2.16 -0.82 -6.38
C PHE A 55 -1.67 -1.04 -7.81
N PRO A 56 -1.94 -0.12 -8.75
CA PRO A 56 -1.42 -0.24 -10.10
C PRO A 56 0.12 -0.20 -10.09
N GLY A 57 0.67 -1.41 -10.26
CA GLY A 57 2.03 -1.76 -10.70
C GLY A 57 2.62 -0.79 -11.70
N ASN A 58 3.70 -0.07 -11.36
CA ASN A 58 4.63 0.56 -12.29
C ASN A 58 4.01 1.23 -13.55
N GLY A 59 3.67 2.51 -13.44
CA GLY A 59 3.51 3.37 -14.63
C GLY A 59 2.23 3.19 -15.46
N ASN A 60 1.23 2.45 -15.00
CA ASN A 60 -0.11 2.52 -15.60
C ASN A 60 -1.14 2.98 -14.56
N LEU A 61 -1.16 4.30 -14.34
CA LEU A 61 -2.37 5.04 -14.02
C LEU A 61 -3.48 4.51 -14.95
N LYS A 62 -4.53 3.86 -14.46
CA LYS A 62 -5.67 3.60 -15.34
C LYS A 62 -6.36 4.95 -15.62
N LEU A 63 -6.30 5.36 -16.90
CA LEU A 63 -6.98 6.45 -17.65
C LEU A 63 -6.43 7.90 -17.47
N THR A 64 -5.76 8.57 -18.43
CA THR A 64 -6.05 9.06 -19.84
C THR A 64 -6.98 10.30 -19.89
N PRO A 65 -6.82 11.38 -20.72
CA PRO A 65 -6.40 11.52 -22.15
C PRO A 65 -5.17 12.48 -22.33
N GLU A 66 -4.48 12.70 -23.46
CA GLU A 66 -4.74 12.74 -24.93
C GLU A 66 -3.72 11.94 -25.74
#